data_AF-A0A7D8YWL4-F1
#
_entry.id   AF-A0A7D8YWL4-F1
#
_cell.length_a   1.000
_cell.length_b   1.000
_cell.length_c   1.000
_cell.angle_alpha   90.00
_cell.angle_beta   90.00
_cell.angle_gamma   90.00
#
_symmetry.space_group_name_H-M   'P 1'
#
loop_
_entity.id
_entity.type
_entity.pdbx_description
1 polymer ?
#
loop_
_entity_poly.entity_id
_entity_poly.type
_entity_poly.pdbx_seq_one_letter_code
_entity_poly.pdbx_strand_id
1 'polypeptide(L)'
;MSFGRLGIAHFPVVHRQFSSPTSSRYAESLSGQDDVTQDNKDVLLERLNDLMQRLTKNGPPIEDKAVTNMHHLVDGIETLMREKPQLPNLDDFDTGSESGDSKEQDRLWAPSIPRSPIQNIRIRLPDSWRDPPPSAPPKQEMTTSKATEIAEAAEELAAQLAKTAIELQIRREESDHIHDLLVTRAEKAAERILLLEYRVAEMEDDFSSNQSELKFLRIQLQAIEAQCSQYIPLTSDKELAESITKWKFDWEEIDRKSKARRKKCQDSRPNSDDSGTIVNGS
;
A
#
# COMPACT_ATOMS: atom_id res chain seq x y z
N MET A 1 43.67 -66.04 -7.72
CA MET A 1 42.90 -65.04 -8.50
C MET A 1 42.96 -63.73 -7.74
N SER A 2 43.39 -62.67 -8.42
CA SER A 2 43.84 -61.41 -7.83
C SER A 2 42.70 -60.56 -7.27
N PHE A 3 42.93 -59.97 -6.10
CA PHE A 3 42.06 -58.98 -5.45
C PHE A 3 42.15 -57.62 -6.15
N GLY A 4 41.02 -56.93 -6.31
CA GLY A 4 41.01 -55.54 -6.74
C GLY A 4 39.61 -54.98 -6.94
N ARG A 5 39.03 -54.40 -5.89
CA ARG A 5 37.86 -53.49 -5.84
C ARG A 5 37.68 -53.13 -4.35
N LEU A 6 37.52 -51.90 -3.88
CA LEU A 6 37.25 -50.59 -4.47
C LEU A 6 37.96 -49.54 -3.61
N GLY A 7 38.63 -48.58 -4.26
CA GLY A 7 39.10 -47.37 -3.59
C GLY A 7 37.90 -46.51 -3.21
N ILE A 8 37.66 -46.36 -1.92
CA ILE A 8 36.77 -45.33 -1.39
C ILE A 8 37.51 -44.00 -1.57
N ALA A 9 37.08 -43.20 -2.55
CA ALA A 9 37.58 -41.85 -2.70
C ALA A 9 37.14 -41.02 -1.48
N HIS A 10 38.12 -40.69 -0.64
CA HIS A 10 37.96 -39.81 0.51
C HIS A 10 37.82 -38.37 -0.01
N PHE A 11 36.60 -37.86 -0.11
CA PHE A 11 36.35 -36.46 -0.41
C PHE A 11 36.70 -35.61 0.83
N PRO A 12 37.62 -34.65 0.76
CA PRO A 12 37.81 -33.72 1.86
C PRO A 12 36.58 -32.82 1.96
N VAL A 13 35.87 -32.90 3.08
CA VAL A 13 34.89 -31.89 3.49
C VAL A 13 35.65 -30.60 3.74
N VAL A 14 35.65 -29.71 2.76
CA VAL A 14 36.16 -28.35 2.93
C VAL A 14 35.13 -27.61 3.79
N HIS A 15 35.40 -27.46 5.08
CA HIS A 15 34.69 -26.50 5.93
C HIS A 15 34.98 -25.10 5.39
N ARG A 16 34.17 -24.65 4.43
CA ARG A 16 34.13 -23.25 4.01
C ARG A 16 33.51 -22.47 5.16
N GLN A 17 34.35 -22.00 6.07
CA GLN A 17 33.99 -20.98 7.05
C GLN A 17 33.65 -19.70 6.28
N PHE A 18 32.37 -19.54 5.95
CA PHE A 18 31.84 -18.24 5.62
C PHE A 18 31.69 -17.47 6.92
N SER A 19 32.69 -16.65 7.24
CA SER A 19 32.51 -15.55 8.16
C SER A 19 31.51 -14.58 7.54
N SER A 20 30.29 -14.55 8.05
CA SER A 20 29.30 -13.53 7.71
C SER A 20 29.83 -12.17 8.13
N PRO A 21 29.86 -11.15 7.24
CA PRO A 21 29.95 -9.77 7.69
C PRO A 21 28.61 -9.41 8.33
N THR A 22 28.58 -9.23 9.64
CA THR A 22 27.49 -8.49 10.30
C THR A 22 27.57 -7.04 9.82
N SER A 23 26.87 -6.72 8.74
CA SER A 23 26.49 -5.33 8.44
C SER A 23 25.33 -4.97 9.37
N SER A 24 25.66 -4.75 10.65
CA SER A 24 24.80 -4.03 11.58
C SER A 24 25.33 -2.61 11.63
N ARG A 25 24.70 -1.75 10.82
CA ARG A 25 24.53 -0.31 11.02
C ARG A 25 23.86 0.24 9.77
N TYR A 26 22.84 1.08 9.99
CA TYR A 26 22.04 1.80 8.99
C TYR A 26 20.86 1.04 8.37
N ALA A 27 19.94 0.56 9.20
CA ALA A 27 18.58 0.22 8.77
C ALA A 27 17.53 0.52 9.86
N GLU A 28 17.71 1.59 10.64
CA GLU A 28 16.85 1.88 11.81
C GLU A 28 16.46 3.37 11.87
N SER A 29 16.07 3.95 10.74
CA SER A 29 15.63 5.36 10.73
C SER A 29 14.48 5.67 9.76
N LEU A 30 13.79 4.65 9.22
CA LEU A 30 12.66 4.85 8.30
C LEU A 30 11.37 4.12 8.74
N SER A 31 11.37 3.38 9.86
CA SER A 31 10.16 2.74 10.40
C SER A 31 9.52 3.49 11.56
N GLY A 32 10.16 4.53 12.09
CA GLY A 32 9.67 5.24 13.28
C GLY A 32 8.57 6.27 13.02
N GLN A 33 8.32 6.67 11.76
CA GLN A 33 7.33 7.70 11.47
C GLN A 33 5.91 7.15 11.45
N ASP A 34 5.71 5.96 10.86
CA ASP A 34 4.41 5.30 10.85
C ASP A 34 4.04 4.77 12.25
N ASP A 35 5.03 4.22 12.98
CA ASP A 35 4.89 3.76 14.37
C ASP A 35 4.42 4.89 15.30
N VAL A 36 5.04 6.07 15.22
CA VAL A 36 4.63 7.25 16.00
C VAL A 36 3.23 7.74 15.61
N THR A 37 2.85 7.72 14.33
CA THR A 37 1.50 8.14 13.91
C THR A 37 0.42 7.13 14.31
N GLN A 38 0.75 5.85 14.35
CA GLN A 38 -0.15 4.78 14.77
C GLN A 38 -0.34 4.78 16.29
N ASP A 39 0.74 4.96 17.05
CA ASP A 39 0.70 5.18 18.50
C ASP A 39 -0.14 6.42 18.86
N ASN A 40 0.00 7.52 18.11
CA ASN A 40 -0.82 8.72 18.32
C ASN A 40 -2.32 8.48 18.08
N LYS A 41 -2.65 7.62 17.10
CA LYS A 41 -4.03 7.22 16.80
C LYS A 41 -4.59 6.32 17.90
N ASP A 42 -3.79 5.36 18.38
CA ASP A 42 -4.22 4.41 19.41
C ASP A 42 -4.39 5.11 20.77
N VAL A 43 -3.51 6.06 21.12
CA VAL A 43 -3.66 6.95 22.29
C VAL A 43 -4.92 7.81 22.17
N LEU A 44 -5.26 8.31 20.97
CA LEU A 44 -6.48 9.09 20.75
C LEU A 44 -7.73 8.22 20.95
N LEU A 45 -7.72 6.99 20.43
CA LEU A 45 -8.82 6.04 20.58
C LEU A 45 -9.02 5.63 22.04
N GLU A 46 -7.94 5.36 22.78
CA GLU A 46 -7.97 5.06 24.21
C GLU A 46 -8.54 6.22 25.01
N ARG A 47 -8.06 7.45 24.77
CA ARG A 47 -8.56 8.64 25.45
C ARG A 47 -10.03 8.95 25.14
N LEU A 48 -10.47 8.73 23.90
CA LEU A 48 -11.85 8.93 23.49
C LEU A 48 -12.78 7.89 24.12
N ASN A 49 -12.32 6.64 24.21
CA ASN A 49 -13.01 5.57 24.92
C ASN A 49 -13.12 5.86 26.42
N ASP A 50 -12.05 6.33 27.06
CA ASP A 50 -12.08 6.76 28.45
C ASP A 50 -13.06 7.92 28.69
N LEU A 51 -13.11 8.88 27.76
CA LEU A 51 -14.02 10.02 27.84
C LEU A 51 -15.47 9.57 27.68
N MET A 52 -15.76 8.67 26.74
CA MET A 52 -17.07 8.04 26.56
C MET A 52 -17.51 7.26 27.81
N GLN A 53 -16.60 6.48 28.39
CA GLN A 53 -16.89 5.73 29.61
C GLN A 53 -17.10 6.63 30.82
N ARG A 54 -16.37 7.75 30.92
CA ARG A 54 -16.56 8.75 31.97
C ARG A 54 -17.88 9.50 31.82
N LEU A 55 -18.30 9.82 30.59
CA LEU A 55 -19.62 10.39 30.29
C LEU A 55 -20.75 9.42 30.61
N THR A 56 -20.55 8.12 30.33
CA THR A 56 -21.57 7.07 30.53
C THR A 56 -21.70 6.66 31.99
N LYS A 57 -20.59 6.62 32.74
CA LYS A 57 -20.58 6.08 34.11
C LYS A 57 -20.67 7.15 35.19
N ASN A 58 -20.09 8.35 35.01
CA ASN A 58 -19.88 9.32 36.10
C ASN A 58 -20.10 10.81 35.72
N GLY A 59 -20.72 11.12 34.58
CA GLY A 59 -20.95 12.51 34.17
C GLY A 59 -22.23 13.12 34.77
N PRO A 60 -22.22 14.34 35.36
CA PRO A 60 -23.45 15.11 35.51
C PRO A 60 -24.08 15.35 34.12
N PRO A 61 -25.41 15.58 34.02
CA PRO A 61 -26.07 15.85 32.75
C PRO A 61 -25.33 16.99 32.05
N ILE A 62 -24.75 16.67 30.89
CA ILE A 62 -23.95 17.60 30.12
C ILE A 62 -24.89 18.75 29.74
N GLU A 63 -24.51 19.97 30.10
CA GLU A 63 -25.27 21.16 29.72
C GLU A 63 -25.40 21.20 28.19
N ASP A 64 -26.60 21.39 27.66
CA ASP A 64 -26.87 21.40 26.20
C ASP A 64 -25.88 22.29 25.45
N LYS A 65 -25.43 23.37 26.08
CA LYS A 65 -24.41 24.30 25.57
C LYS A 65 -23.06 23.60 25.30
N ALA A 66 -22.62 22.72 26.19
CA ALA A 66 -21.40 21.94 26.03
C ALA A 66 -21.58 20.87 24.94
N VAL A 67 -22.78 20.31 24.79
CA VAL A 67 -23.12 19.38 23.69
C VAL A 67 -23.05 20.09 22.34
N THR A 68 -23.64 21.27 22.20
CA THR A 68 -23.52 22.09 20.98
C THR A 68 -22.08 22.48 20.66
N ASN A 69 -21.25 22.75 21.67
CA ASN A 69 -19.83 23.05 21.44
C ASN A 69 -19.05 21.82 20.98
N MET A 70 -19.38 20.64 21.50
CA MET A 70 -18.79 19.37 21.03
C MET A 70 -19.20 19.08 19.59
N HIS A 71 -20.46 19.29 19.22
CA HIS A 71 -20.90 19.19 17.82
C HIS A 71 -20.14 20.16 16.92
N HIS A 72 -20.00 21.44 17.30
CA HIS A 72 -19.22 22.40 16.53
C HIS A 72 -17.74 22.03 16.37
N LEU A 73 -17.12 21.41 17.40
CA LEU A 73 -15.74 20.92 17.30
C LEU A 73 -15.63 19.68 16.41
N VAL A 74 -16.60 18.76 16.48
CA VAL A 74 -16.70 17.59 15.61
C VAL A 74 -16.94 18.00 14.16
N ASP A 75 -17.83 18.96 13.93
CA ASP A 75 -18.07 19.57 12.61
C ASP A 75 -16.79 20.24 12.10
N GLY A 76 -16.04 20.94 12.95
CA GLY A 76 -14.73 21.50 12.63
C GLY A 76 -13.71 20.44 12.20
N ILE A 77 -13.66 19.32 12.92
CA ILE A 77 -12.80 18.17 12.58
C ILE A 77 -13.30 17.49 11.29
N GLU A 78 -14.60 17.35 11.10
CA GLU A 78 -15.19 16.80 9.87
C GLU A 78 -14.91 17.72 8.68
N THR A 79 -14.98 19.04 8.85
CA THR A 79 -14.61 20.01 7.80
C THR A 79 -13.12 19.94 7.48
N LEU A 80 -12.24 19.79 8.47
CA LEU A 80 -10.81 19.62 8.25
C LEU A 80 -10.48 18.27 7.57
N MET A 81 -11.27 17.23 7.86
CA MET A 81 -11.14 15.91 7.24
C MET A 81 -11.80 15.82 5.85
N ARG A 82 -12.83 16.63 5.58
CA ARG A 82 -13.47 16.79 4.26
C ARG A 82 -12.72 17.75 3.35
N GLU A 83 -12.08 18.78 3.90
CA GLU A 83 -11.20 19.70 3.19
C GLU A 83 -9.87 19.02 2.83
N LYS A 84 -9.96 18.08 1.89
CA LYS A 84 -9.01 18.06 0.79
C LYS A 84 -9.21 19.38 0.03
N PRO A 85 -8.17 20.10 -0.44
CA PRO A 85 -8.37 21.36 -1.14
C PRO A 85 -9.11 21.10 -2.45
N GLN A 86 -10.43 21.28 -2.41
CA GLN A 86 -11.33 21.35 -3.55
C GLN A 86 -12.14 22.62 -3.33
N LEU A 87 -11.93 23.55 -4.24
CA LEU A 87 -12.58 24.85 -4.33
C LEU A 87 -14.12 24.76 -4.27
N PRO A 88 -14.80 25.85 -3.88
CA PRO A 88 -16.22 25.85 -3.56
C PRO A 88 -17.11 25.73 -4.80
N ASN A 89 -18.19 24.97 -4.61
CA ASN A 89 -19.39 24.91 -5.44
C ASN A 89 -20.12 26.26 -5.50
N LEU A 90 -20.96 26.44 -6.52
CA LEU A 90 -22.40 26.78 -6.43
C LEU A 90 -22.89 26.97 -7.88
N ASP A 91 -23.65 26.00 -8.40
CA ASP A 91 -25.12 25.97 -8.43
C ASP A 91 -25.70 26.92 -9.49
N ASP A 92 -26.52 26.42 -10.42
CA ASP A 92 -27.98 26.57 -10.32
C ASP A 92 -28.72 25.89 -11.50
N PHE A 93 -29.96 25.49 -11.18
CA PHE A 93 -31.14 25.09 -11.96
C PHE A 93 -31.19 25.51 -13.46
N ASP A 94 -31.81 24.83 -14.44
CA ASP A 94 -33.19 24.32 -14.46
C ASP A 94 -33.50 23.59 -15.81
N THR A 95 -34.46 22.65 -15.74
CA THR A 95 -35.44 22.11 -16.72
C THR A 95 -35.11 21.74 -18.18
N GLY A 96 -35.38 20.45 -18.49
CA GLY A 96 -36.06 20.04 -19.72
C GLY A 96 -35.94 18.55 -20.11
N SER A 97 -36.97 17.75 -19.78
CA SER A 97 -37.50 16.48 -20.38
C SER A 97 -36.74 15.86 -21.57
N GLU A 98 -36.56 14.53 -21.77
CA GLU A 98 -37.39 13.37 -21.42
C GLU A 98 -36.66 12.06 -21.84
N SER A 99 -36.76 10.99 -21.03
CA SER A 99 -36.53 9.53 -21.31
C SER A 99 -35.21 9.09 -21.99
N GLY A 100 -34.44 8.08 -21.58
CA GLY A 100 -34.67 6.92 -20.73
C GLY A 100 -33.76 5.78 -21.22
N ASP A 101 -32.81 5.39 -20.37
CA ASP A 101 -32.17 4.07 -20.24
C ASP A 101 -30.88 3.69 -21.04
N SER A 102 -29.76 3.92 -20.34
CA SER A 102 -28.64 3.01 -20.01
C SER A 102 -27.66 2.49 -21.08
N LYS A 103 -26.47 3.11 -21.09
CA LYS A 103 -25.23 2.64 -21.71
C LYS A 103 -24.06 2.67 -20.72
N GLU A 104 -23.31 1.57 -20.72
CA GLU A 104 -21.85 1.50 -20.88
C GLU A 104 -20.96 2.33 -19.92
N GLN A 105 -20.41 1.65 -18.91
CA GLN A 105 -19.06 1.97 -18.40
C GLN A 105 -18.10 0.89 -18.89
N ASP A 106 -17.35 1.21 -19.95
CA ASP A 106 -16.02 0.64 -20.22
C ASP A 106 -15.44 1.37 -21.44
N ARG A 107 -14.58 2.36 -21.19
CA ARG A 107 -13.56 2.94 -22.11
C ARG A 107 -12.92 4.19 -21.51
N LEU A 108 -12.32 4.05 -20.32
CA LEU A 108 -11.68 5.17 -19.60
C LEU A 108 -10.16 5.27 -19.79
N TRP A 109 -9.51 4.43 -20.60
CA TRP A 109 -8.05 4.47 -20.76
C TRP A 109 -7.60 4.26 -22.22
N ALA A 110 -7.60 5.35 -22.99
CA ALA A 110 -6.75 5.48 -24.18
C ALA A 110 -6.24 6.93 -24.27
N PRO A 111 -4.93 7.16 -24.50
CA PRO A 111 -4.34 8.49 -24.52
C PRO A 111 -4.60 9.16 -25.87
N SER A 112 -5.57 10.07 -25.91
CA SER A 112 -5.79 10.93 -27.07
C SER A 112 -5.11 12.28 -26.85
N ILE A 113 -4.03 12.49 -27.58
CA ILE A 113 -3.36 13.78 -27.78
C ILE A 113 -4.41 14.86 -28.07
N PRO A 114 -4.48 15.98 -27.34
CA PRO A 114 -5.29 17.10 -27.79
C PRO A 114 -4.56 17.79 -28.95
N ARG A 115 -5.14 17.60 -30.14
CA ARG A 115 -5.02 18.56 -31.24
C ARG A 115 -5.34 19.95 -30.70
N SER A 116 -4.49 20.92 -31.02
CA SER A 116 -4.77 22.35 -30.92
C SER A 116 -6.19 22.68 -31.42
N PRO A 117 -6.92 23.52 -30.66
CA PRO A 117 -7.73 24.55 -31.27
C PRO A 117 -7.24 25.91 -30.75
N ILE A 118 -6.30 26.51 -31.47
CA ILE A 118 -6.18 27.96 -31.55
C ILE A 118 -7.46 28.45 -32.22
N GLN A 119 -8.53 28.66 -31.46
CA GLN A 119 -9.70 29.39 -31.92
C GLN A 119 -10.25 30.26 -30.79
N ASN A 120 -9.88 31.54 -30.85
CA ASN A 120 -10.66 32.70 -30.47
C ASN A 120 -11.27 32.73 -29.05
N ILE A 121 -10.43 32.77 -28.02
CA ILE A 121 -10.84 33.46 -26.79
C ILE A 121 -10.62 34.97 -27.02
N ARG A 122 -11.65 35.65 -27.55
CA ARG A 122 -11.75 37.10 -27.32
C ARG A 122 -12.06 37.28 -25.85
N ILE A 123 -11.06 37.65 -25.08
CA ILE A 123 -11.21 38.14 -23.71
C ILE A 123 -12.13 39.37 -23.79
N ARG A 124 -13.42 39.19 -23.47
CA ARG A 124 -14.32 40.31 -23.21
C ARG A 124 -14.07 40.73 -21.76
N LEU A 125 -13.31 41.80 -21.62
CA LEU A 125 -13.20 42.58 -20.40
C LEU A 125 -14.62 43.05 -19.99
N PRO A 126 -14.96 43.14 -18.69
CA PRO A 126 -16.24 43.71 -18.26
C PRO A 126 -16.39 45.13 -18.81
N ASP A 127 -17.45 45.36 -19.61
CA ASP A 127 -17.77 46.64 -20.25
C ASP A 127 -18.36 47.68 -19.25
N SER A 128 -17.97 47.62 -17.97
CA SER A 128 -18.51 48.45 -16.89
C SER A 128 -17.79 49.80 -16.72
N TRP A 129 -17.09 50.29 -17.75
CA TRP A 129 -16.44 51.60 -17.72
C TRP A 129 -16.86 52.49 -18.89
N ARG A 130 -18.12 52.35 -19.34
CA ARG A 130 -18.64 53.15 -20.46
C ARG A 130 -19.91 53.92 -20.09
N ASP A 131 -19.86 54.61 -18.96
CA ASP A 131 -20.74 55.75 -18.72
C ASP A 131 -20.18 56.99 -19.44
N PRO A 132 -21.02 57.81 -20.10
CA PRO A 132 -20.60 59.11 -20.61
C PRO A 132 -20.16 60.00 -19.43
N PRO A 133 -19.14 60.86 -19.61
CA PRO A 133 -18.51 61.54 -18.50
C PRO A 133 -19.52 62.46 -17.78
N PRO A 134 -19.85 62.24 -16.49
CA PRO A 134 -20.35 63.33 -15.69
C PRO A 134 -19.20 64.34 -15.55
N SER A 135 -19.53 65.61 -15.77
CA SER A 135 -18.62 66.75 -15.71
C SER A 135 -17.59 66.61 -14.59
N ALA A 136 -16.31 66.70 -14.96
CA ALA A 136 -15.14 66.89 -14.10
C ALA A 136 -15.26 66.27 -12.70
N PRO A 137 -14.69 65.08 -12.43
CA PRO A 137 -14.49 64.67 -11.04
C PRO A 137 -13.73 65.79 -10.33
N PRO A 138 -14.01 66.06 -9.03
CA PRO A 138 -13.17 66.95 -8.27
C PRO A 138 -11.74 66.47 -8.47
N LYS A 139 -10.84 67.36 -8.91
CA LYS A 139 -9.41 67.09 -8.94
C LYS A 139 -9.03 66.80 -7.49
N GLN A 140 -9.16 65.53 -7.11
CA GLN A 140 -8.61 65.02 -5.89
C GLN A 140 -7.13 64.99 -6.21
N GLU A 141 -6.50 66.15 -6.07
CA GLU A 141 -5.07 66.32 -6.20
C GLU A 141 -4.48 65.40 -5.15
N MET A 142 -4.11 64.22 -5.61
CA MET A 142 -3.36 63.27 -4.83
C MET A 142 -2.10 64.02 -4.48
N THR A 143 -2.00 64.41 -3.20
CA THR A 143 -0.86 65.15 -2.73
C THR A 143 0.36 64.29 -3.06
N THR A 144 1.41 64.91 -3.58
CA THR A 144 2.63 64.20 -4.01
C THR A 144 3.12 63.22 -2.95
N SER A 145 2.97 63.57 -1.68
CA SER A 145 3.21 62.72 -0.51
C SER A 145 2.40 61.42 -0.46
N LYS A 146 1.11 61.41 -0.83
CA LYS A 146 0.29 60.18 -0.86
C LYS A 146 0.65 59.30 -2.05
N ALA A 147 1.03 59.90 -3.17
CA ALA A 147 1.49 59.14 -4.34
C ALA A 147 2.83 58.44 -4.08
N THR A 148 3.76 59.10 -3.38
CA THR A 148 5.03 58.48 -2.97
C THR A 148 4.82 57.39 -1.93
N GLU A 149 3.94 57.58 -0.95
CA GLU A 149 3.60 56.55 0.05
C GLU A 149 3.00 55.29 -0.61
N ILE A 150 2.10 55.46 -1.59
CA ILE A 150 1.55 54.33 -2.33
C ILE A 150 2.60 53.65 -3.20
N ALA A 151 3.51 54.42 -3.82
CA ALA A 151 4.61 53.85 -4.58
C ALA A 151 5.55 53.02 -3.69
N GLU A 152 5.95 53.55 -2.53
CA GLU A 152 6.77 52.83 -1.55
C GLU A 152 6.09 51.56 -1.04
N ALA A 153 4.80 51.64 -0.68
CA ALA A 153 4.03 50.47 -0.26
C ALA A 153 3.88 49.42 -1.38
N ALA A 154 3.73 49.85 -2.63
CA ALA A 154 3.67 48.95 -3.78
C ALA A 154 5.03 48.29 -4.06
N GLU A 155 6.13 49.02 -3.92
CA GLU A 155 7.49 48.48 -4.03
C GLU A 155 7.81 47.49 -2.90
N GLU A 156 7.40 47.79 -1.67
CA GLU A 156 7.54 46.87 -0.53
C GLU A 156 6.77 45.58 -0.77
N LEU A 157 5.51 45.68 -1.20
CA LEU A 157 4.69 44.51 -1.55
C LEU A 157 5.32 43.70 -2.69
N ALA A 158 5.82 44.37 -3.72
CA ALA A 158 6.50 43.70 -4.84
C ALA A 158 7.74 42.94 -4.36
N ALA A 159 8.52 43.51 -3.44
CA ALA A 159 9.67 42.84 -2.84
C ALA A 159 9.26 41.62 -2.01
N GLN A 160 8.18 41.72 -1.23
CA GLN A 160 7.63 40.59 -0.46
C GLN A 160 7.13 39.48 -1.38
N LEU A 161 6.38 39.82 -2.43
CA LEU A 161 5.90 38.84 -3.42
C LEU A 161 7.06 38.18 -4.15
N ALA A 162 8.09 38.93 -4.57
CA ALA A 162 9.29 38.38 -5.18
C ALA A 162 10.01 37.38 -4.25
N LYS A 163 10.12 37.72 -2.96
CA LYS A 163 10.68 36.81 -1.95
C LYS A 163 9.84 35.52 -1.84
N THR A 164 8.52 35.62 -1.72
CA THR A 164 7.65 34.44 -1.63
C THR A 164 7.69 33.60 -2.91
N ALA A 165 7.80 34.22 -4.08
CA ALA A 165 7.92 33.52 -5.35
C ALA A 165 9.21 32.68 -5.41
N ILE A 166 10.33 33.22 -4.92
CA ILE A 166 11.60 32.48 -4.83
C ILE A 166 11.47 31.31 -3.83
N GLU A 167 10.87 31.53 -2.66
CA GLU A 167 10.68 30.45 -1.68
C GLU A 167 9.79 29.32 -2.21
N LEU A 168 8.70 29.65 -2.91
CA LEU A 168 7.82 28.66 -3.54
C LEU A 168 8.54 27.91 -4.67
N GLN A 169 9.37 28.59 -5.45
CA GLN A 169 10.18 27.95 -6.48
C GLN A 169 11.14 26.92 -5.87
N ILE A 170 11.81 27.27 -4.77
CA ILE A 170 12.71 26.34 -4.07
C ILE A 170 11.94 25.13 -3.53
N ARG A 171 10.79 25.34 -2.88
CA ARG A 171 9.95 24.23 -2.39
C ARG A 171 9.43 23.35 -3.52
N ARG A 172 9.13 23.93 -4.68
CA ARG A 172 8.72 23.18 -5.87
C ARG A 172 9.86 22.29 -6.37
N GLU A 173 11.07 22.82 -6.46
CA GLU A 173 12.25 22.05 -6.87
C GLU A 173 12.57 20.92 -5.88
N GLU A 174 12.45 21.17 -4.58
CA GLU A 174 12.59 20.13 -3.55
C GLU A 174 11.50 19.06 -3.67
N SER A 175 10.25 19.47 -3.89
CA SER A 175 9.13 18.55 -4.10
C SER A 175 9.34 17.68 -5.35
N ASP A 176 9.81 18.26 -6.45
CA ASP A 176 10.12 17.54 -7.69
C ASP A 176 11.25 16.52 -7.43
N HIS A 177 12.29 16.90 -6.68
CA HIS A 177 13.38 15.99 -6.30
C HIS A 177 12.91 14.82 -5.42
N ILE A 178 12.06 15.08 -4.42
CA ILE A 178 11.48 14.04 -3.58
C ILE A 178 10.59 13.11 -4.40
N HIS A 179 9.81 13.66 -5.33
CA HIS A 179 8.97 12.88 -6.22
C HIS A 179 9.81 11.89 -7.05
N ASP A 180 10.89 12.36 -7.68
CA ASP A 180 11.82 11.51 -8.44
C ASP A 180 12.43 10.40 -7.56
N LEU A 181 12.80 10.72 -6.32
CA LEU A 181 13.32 9.72 -5.38
C LEU A 181 12.27 8.65 -5.03
N LEU A 182 11.02 9.03 -4.86
CA LEU A 182 9.93 8.10 -4.58
C LEU A 182 9.62 7.22 -5.80
N VAL A 183 9.63 7.78 -7.00
CA VAL A 183 9.46 7.03 -8.26
C VAL A 183 10.56 5.98 -8.39
N THR A 184 11.83 6.38 -8.27
CA THR A 184 12.97 5.42 -8.38
C THR A 184 12.92 4.33 -7.31
N ARG A 185 12.49 4.65 -6.08
CA ARG A 185 12.29 3.65 -5.02
C ARG A 185 11.16 2.68 -5.37
N ALA A 186 10.05 3.18 -5.88
CA ALA A 186 8.90 2.37 -6.29
C ALA A 186 9.26 1.44 -7.46
N GLU A 187 9.96 1.96 -8.47
CA GLU A 187 10.46 1.19 -9.62
C GLU A 187 11.37 0.05 -9.17
N LYS A 188 12.36 0.33 -8.31
CA LYS A 188 13.26 -0.71 -7.79
C LYS A 188 12.55 -1.75 -6.94
N ALA A 189 11.53 -1.35 -6.18
CA ALA A 189 10.69 -2.29 -5.44
C ALA A 189 9.88 -3.18 -6.39
N ALA A 190 9.30 -2.61 -7.46
CA ALA A 190 8.57 -3.35 -8.48
C ALA A 190 9.46 -4.35 -9.23
N GLU A 191 10.66 -3.94 -9.64
CA GLU A 191 11.66 -4.84 -10.25
C GLU A 191 11.98 -6.03 -9.33
N ARG A 192 12.13 -5.77 -8.03
CA ARG A 192 12.41 -6.82 -7.05
C ARG A 192 11.25 -7.79 -6.90
N ILE A 193 10.00 -7.29 -6.89
CA ILE A 193 8.80 -8.12 -6.84
C ILE A 193 8.75 -9.02 -8.06
N LEU A 194 8.89 -8.45 -9.27
CA LEU A 194 8.86 -9.22 -10.53
C LEU A 194 9.92 -10.32 -10.56
N LEU A 195 11.15 -10.04 -10.13
CA LEU A 195 12.21 -11.05 -10.07
C LEU A 195 11.88 -12.18 -9.08
N LEU A 196 11.28 -11.85 -7.94
CA LEU A 196 10.88 -12.84 -6.96
C LEU A 196 9.71 -13.69 -7.44
N GLU A 197 8.72 -13.07 -8.10
CA GLU A 197 7.59 -13.78 -8.71
C GLU A 197 8.07 -14.76 -9.79
N TYR A 198 8.97 -14.31 -10.68
CA TYR A 198 9.57 -15.19 -11.68
C TYR A 198 10.27 -16.40 -11.03
N ARG A 199 11.05 -16.15 -9.97
CA ARG A 199 11.76 -17.23 -9.27
C ARG A 199 10.81 -18.17 -8.51
N VAL A 200 9.70 -17.66 -7.97
CA VAL A 200 8.68 -18.49 -7.34
C VAL A 200 8.02 -19.38 -8.38
N ALA A 201 7.64 -18.83 -9.54
CA ALA A 201 7.06 -19.60 -10.64
C ALA A 201 8.00 -20.71 -11.12
N GLU A 202 9.29 -20.44 -11.30
CA GLU A 202 10.31 -21.45 -11.64
C GLU A 202 10.37 -22.59 -10.61
N MET A 203 10.39 -22.24 -9.31
CA MET A 203 10.39 -23.25 -8.24
C MET A 203 9.09 -24.05 -8.17
N GLU A 204 7.94 -23.45 -8.50
CA GLU A 204 6.64 -24.12 -8.53
C GLU A 204 6.54 -25.11 -9.69
N ASP A 205 7.09 -24.77 -10.85
CA ASP A 205 7.20 -25.66 -12.00
C ASP A 205 8.11 -26.86 -11.69
N ASP A 206 9.29 -26.61 -11.11
CA ASP A 206 10.22 -27.66 -10.67
C ASP A 206 9.56 -28.57 -9.61
N PHE A 207 8.85 -27.99 -8.65
CA PHE A 207 8.13 -28.75 -7.63
C PHE A 207 7.04 -29.62 -8.25
N SER A 208 6.27 -29.09 -9.21
CA SER A 208 5.20 -29.80 -9.90
C SER A 208 5.74 -30.93 -10.78
N SER A 209 6.87 -30.71 -11.45
CA SER A 209 7.61 -31.73 -12.21
C SER A 209 8.07 -32.87 -11.30
N ASN A 210 8.76 -32.54 -10.20
CA ASN A 210 9.20 -33.51 -9.20
C ASN A 210 8.04 -34.28 -8.57
N GLN A 211 6.91 -33.61 -8.31
CA GLN A 211 5.71 -34.27 -7.78
C GLN A 211 5.15 -35.29 -8.78
N SER A 212 5.17 -34.96 -10.08
CA SER A 212 4.71 -35.84 -11.15
C SER A 212 5.63 -37.04 -11.34
N GLU A 213 6.95 -36.84 -11.30
CA GLU A 213 7.94 -37.91 -11.32
C GLU A 213 7.78 -38.85 -10.11
N LEU A 214 7.60 -38.31 -8.90
CA LEU A 214 7.36 -39.14 -7.71
C LEU A 214 6.08 -39.98 -7.81
N LYS A 215 5.01 -39.41 -8.39
CA LYS A 215 3.77 -40.18 -8.67
C LYS A 215 4.05 -41.30 -9.68
N PHE A 216 4.78 -40.99 -10.75
CA PHE A 216 5.16 -41.98 -11.76
C PHE A 216 5.99 -43.12 -11.17
N LEU A 217 7.04 -42.82 -10.40
CA LEU A 217 7.87 -43.81 -9.72
C LEU A 217 7.07 -44.67 -8.73
N ARG A 218 6.11 -44.06 -8.01
CA ARG A 218 5.22 -44.81 -7.12
C ARG A 218 4.35 -45.80 -7.89
N ILE A 219 3.79 -45.39 -9.03
CA ILE A 219 3.01 -46.28 -9.90
C ILE A 219 3.89 -47.41 -10.44
N GLN A 220 5.11 -47.10 -10.90
CA GLN A 220 6.06 -48.12 -11.35
C GLN A 220 6.38 -49.14 -10.24
N LEU A 221 6.64 -48.67 -9.03
CA LEU A 221 6.93 -49.54 -7.89
C LEU A 221 5.72 -50.44 -7.56
N GLN A 222 4.51 -49.88 -7.57
CA GLN A 222 3.28 -50.65 -7.36
C GLN A 222 3.05 -51.68 -8.47
N ALA A 223 3.39 -51.36 -9.72
CA ALA A 223 3.31 -52.31 -10.83
C ALA A 223 4.31 -53.46 -10.67
N ILE A 224 5.53 -53.17 -10.21
CA ILE A 224 6.53 -54.19 -9.88
C ILE A 224 6.06 -55.04 -8.71
N GLU A 225 5.52 -54.43 -7.65
CA GLU A 225 4.96 -55.14 -6.49
C GLU A 225 3.84 -56.12 -6.91
N ALA A 226 2.93 -55.68 -7.78
CA ALA A 226 1.88 -56.54 -8.33
C ALA A 226 2.45 -57.72 -9.14
N GLN A 227 3.50 -57.50 -9.93
CA GLN A 227 4.21 -58.57 -10.64
C GLN A 227 4.91 -59.52 -9.68
N CYS A 228 5.61 -59.00 -8.68
CA CYS A 228 6.35 -59.79 -7.68
C CYS A 228 5.42 -60.60 -6.76
N SER A 229 4.21 -60.12 -6.48
CA SER A 229 3.22 -60.84 -5.66
C SER A 229 2.85 -62.23 -6.22
N GLN A 230 3.06 -62.45 -7.52
CA GLN A 230 2.84 -63.74 -8.18
C GLN A 230 3.95 -64.76 -7.87
N TYR A 231 5.13 -64.29 -7.46
CA TYR A 231 6.33 -65.10 -7.31
C TYR A 231 6.87 -65.16 -5.87
N ILE A 232 6.56 -64.16 -5.03
CA ILE A 232 7.07 -64.04 -3.66
C ILE A 232 5.88 -64.07 -2.68
N PRO A 233 5.69 -65.17 -1.93
CA PRO A 233 4.69 -65.24 -0.87
C PRO A 233 4.96 -64.20 0.24
N LEU A 234 3.89 -63.51 0.70
CA LEU A 234 3.94 -62.48 1.75
C LEU A 234 4.56 -62.94 3.09
N THR A 235 4.68 -64.25 3.30
CA THR A 235 5.18 -64.88 4.53
C THR A 235 6.62 -65.38 4.44
N SER A 236 7.32 -65.14 3.33
CA SER A 236 8.67 -65.68 3.11
C SER A 236 9.73 -65.08 4.05
N ASP A 237 9.53 -63.85 4.53
CA ASP A 237 10.43 -63.20 5.50
C ASP A 237 9.65 -62.40 6.54
N LYS A 238 9.46 -63.00 7.71
CA LYS A 238 8.71 -62.43 8.84
C LYS A 238 9.46 -61.27 9.49
N GLU A 239 10.78 -61.34 9.58
CA GLU A 239 11.62 -60.30 10.19
C GLU A 239 11.60 -59.03 9.33
N LEU A 240 11.71 -59.19 8.00
CA LEU A 240 11.58 -58.08 7.06
C LEU A 240 10.19 -57.44 7.14
N ALA A 241 9.12 -58.24 7.19
CA ALA A 241 7.76 -57.72 7.32
C ALA A 241 7.57 -56.89 8.59
N GLU A 242 8.05 -57.37 9.74
CA GLU A 242 8.01 -56.63 11.00
C GLU A 242 8.83 -55.33 10.92
N SER A 243 10.03 -55.35 10.31
CA SER A 243 10.85 -54.15 10.12
C SER A 243 10.18 -53.10 9.24
N ILE A 244 9.46 -53.51 8.19
CA ILE A 244 8.68 -52.62 7.32
C ILE A 244 7.52 -51.99 8.09
N THR A 245 6.81 -52.77 8.91
CA THR A 245 5.70 -52.22 9.72
C THR A 245 6.20 -51.19 10.73
N LYS A 246 7.35 -51.44 11.35
CA LYS A 246 7.99 -50.48 12.26
C LYS A 246 8.40 -49.21 11.51
N TRP A 247 9.07 -49.34 10.36
CA TRP A 247 9.47 -48.18 9.57
C TRP A 247 8.28 -47.34 9.09
N LYS A 248 7.17 -47.97 8.71
CA LYS A 248 5.92 -47.27 8.38
C LYS A 248 5.39 -46.46 9.56
N PHE A 249 5.37 -47.03 10.75
CA PHE A 249 4.96 -46.33 11.97
C PHE A 249 5.88 -45.14 12.29
N ASP A 250 7.20 -45.34 12.24
CA ASP A 250 8.19 -44.29 12.48
C ASP A 250 8.04 -43.15 11.45
N TRP A 251 7.81 -43.49 10.18
CA TRP A 251 7.56 -42.52 9.12
C TRP A 251 6.27 -41.73 9.35
N GLU A 252 5.18 -42.37 9.76
CA GLU A 252 3.92 -41.68 10.08
C GLU A 252 4.10 -40.67 11.22
N GLU A 253 4.91 -40.99 12.23
CA GLU A 253 5.22 -40.06 13.30
C GLU A 253 6.02 -38.85 12.77
N ILE A 254 7.03 -39.10 11.92
CA ILE A 254 7.83 -38.04 11.28
C ILE A 254 6.97 -37.15 10.38
N ASP A 255 6.07 -37.73 9.59
CA ASP A 255 5.14 -37.00 8.72
C ASP A 255 4.16 -36.16 9.55
N ARG A 256 3.60 -36.72 10.63
CA ARG A 256 2.74 -35.98 11.57
C ARG A 256 3.46 -34.79 12.18
N LYS A 257 4.69 -34.97 12.68
CA LYS A 257 5.53 -33.90 13.21
C LYS A 257 5.81 -32.83 12.15
N SER A 258 6.14 -33.25 10.93
CA SER A 258 6.44 -32.33 9.82
C SER A 258 5.22 -31.53 9.36
N LYS A 259 4.04 -32.15 9.31
CA LYS A 259 2.76 -31.47 9.06
C LYS A 259 2.44 -30.45 10.15
N ALA A 260 2.66 -30.79 11.42
CA ALA A 260 2.46 -29.85 12.53
C ALA A 260 3.38 -28.63 12.44
N ARG A 261 4.66 -28.81 12.08
CA ARG A 261 5.58 -27.68 11.85
C ARG A 261 5.11 -26.76 10.72
N ARG A 262 4.66 -27.34 9.59
CA ARG A 262 4.15 -26.56 8.46
C ARG A 262 2.92 -25.74 8.83
N LYS A 263 1.97 -26.33 9.56
CA LYS A 263 0.80 -25.60 10.10
C LYS A 263 1.21 -24.45 11.01
N LYS A 264 2.12 -24.69 11.96
CA LYS A 264 2.63 -23.64 12.85
C LYS A 264 3.27 -22.46 12.09
N CYS A 265 4.03 -22.73 11.03
CA CYS A 265 4.60 -21.67 10.19
C CYS A 265 3.55 -20.90 9.37
N GLN A 266 2.48 -21.58 8.97
CA GLN A 266 1.36 -20.97 8.25
C GLN A 266 0.51 -20.10 9.19
N ASP A 267 0.25 -20.55 10.42
CA ASP A 267 -0.51 -19.79 11.43
C ASP A 267 0.26 -18.56 11.95
N SER A 268 1.60 -18.59 11.89
CA SER A 268 2.45 -17.44 12.25
C SER A 268 2.57 -16.38 11.15
N ARG A 269 1.96 -16.59 9.98
CA ARG A 269 1.81 -15.53 8.97
C ARG A 269 0.67 -14.61 9.42
N PRO A 270 0.89 -13.30 9.61
CA PRO A 270 -0.20 -12.40 9.98
C PRO A 270 -1.26 -12.45 8.87
N ASN A 271 -2.47 -12.87 9.27
CA ASN A 271 -3.65 -12.96 8.41
C ASN A 271 -4.05 -11.53 8.03
N SER A 272 -3.77 -11.07 6.81
CA SER A 272 -4.21 -9.76 6.30
C SER A 272 -5.64 -9.78 5.77
N ASP A 273 -6.34 -10.90 5.90
CA ASP A 273 -7.66 -11.11 5.31
C ASP A 273 -8.71 -11.20 6.43
N ASP A 274 -8.96 -10.08 7.11
CA ASP A 274 -10.21 -9.89 7.86
C ASP A 274 -10.86 -8.57 7.40
N SER A 275 -11.51 -8.65 6.25
CA SER A 275 -12.47 -7.66 5.77
C SER A 275 -13.64 -8.42 5.18
N GLY A 276 -14.68 -8.58 5.98
CA GLY A 276 -15.98 -9.02 5.48
C GLY A 276 -16.71 -9.98 6.42
N THR A 277 -17.19 -9.49 7.57
CA THR A 277 -18.37 -10.10 8.18
C THR A 277 -19.44 -9.04 8.44
N ILE A 278 -20.49 -9.21 7.66
CA ILE A 278 -21.78 -8.52 7.58
C ILE A 278 -22.44 -8.49 8.97
N VAL A 279 -22.83 -7.30 9.45
CA VAL A 279 -23.83 -7.17 10.51
C VAL A 279 -25.21 -7.15 9.86
N ASN A 280 -25.94 -8.25 10.03
CA ASN A 280 -27.37 -8.33 9.78
C ASN A 280 -28.11 -7.53 10.86
N GLY A 281 -29.01 -6.66 10.41
CA GLY A 281 -29.90 -5.90 11.29
C GLY A 281 -31.05 -6.74 11.84
N SER A 282 -31.38 -6.47 13.10
CA SER A 282 -32.72 -6.58 13.70
C SER A 282 -32.81 -5.59 14.83
#